data_AF-A0A2B0XUX3-F1
#
_entry.id   AF-A0A2B0XUX3-F1
#
_cell.length_a   1.000
_cell.length_b   1.000
_cell.length_c   1.000
_cell.angle_alpha   90.00
_cell.angle_beta   90.00
_cell.angle_gamma   90.00
#
_symmetry.space_group_name_H-M   'P 1'
#
loop_
_entity.id
_entity.type
_entity.pdbx_description
1 polymer ?
#
loop_
_entity_poly.entity_id
_entity_poly.type
_entity_poly.pdbx_seq_one_letter_code
_entity_poly.pdbx_strand_id
1 'polypeptide(L)' 'MAMTNKNVRVEKDFLGGKELPIEAYYGIQTLRAVENFPITGYKIHESLIRAFA' A
#
# COMPACT_ATOMS: atom_id res chain seq x y z
N MET A 1 -4.20 -8.70 -26.68
CA MET A 1 -4.56 -8.64 -25.24
C MET A 1 -3.35 -9.09 -24.45
N ALA A 2 -2.64 -8.17 -23.80
CA ALA A 2 -1.44 -8.51 -23.04
C ALA A 2 -1.85 -9.06 -21.66
N MET A 3 -1.45 -10.30 -21.37
CA MET A 3 -1.51 -10.87 -20.03
C MET A 3 -0.44 -10.17 -19.17
N THR A 4 -0.82 -9.14 -18.42
CA THR A 4 0.03 -8.62 -17.34
C THR A 4 -0.07 -9.58 -16.17
N ASN A 5 0.87 -10.52 -16.05
CA ASN A 5 1.12 -11.18 -14.76
C ASN A 5 1.53 -10.08 -13.78
N LYS A 6 0.56 -9.51 -13.05
CA LYS A 6 0.85 -8.63 -11.92
C LYS A 6 1.60 -9.50 -10.92
N ASN A 7 2.90 -9.28 -10.83
CA ASN A 7 3.74 -9.98 -9.90
C ASN A 7 3.35 -9.46 -8.51
N VAL A 8 2.54 -10.22 -7.78
CA VAL A 8 1.99 -9.83 -6.49
C VAL A 8 2.54 -10.71 -5.38
N ARG A 9 2.67 -10.14 -4.19
CA ARG A 9 2.96 -10.84 -2.95
C ARG A 9 1.73 -10.79 -2.04
N VAL A 10 1.46 -11.87 -1.32
CA VAL A 10 0.35 -11.91 -0.38
C VAL A 10 0.88 -11.65 1.02
N GLU A 11 0.34 -10.62 1.69
CA GLU A 11 0.57 -10.38 3.11
C GLU A 11 -0.67 -10.71 3.93
N LYS A 12 -0.50 -11.04 5.21
CA LYS A 12 -1.60 -11.36 6.14
C LYS A 12 -1.47 -10.57 7.43
N ASP A 13 -2.58 -10.01 7.89
CA ASP A 13 -2.75 -9.44 9.22
C ASP A 13 -3.94 -10.09 9.95
N PHE A 14 -4.32 -9.53 11.11
CA PHE A 14 -5.45 -10.04 11.91
C PHE A 14 -6.82 -9.93 11.20
N LEU A 15 -6.93 -9.10 10.16
CA LEU A 15 -8.13 -8.92 9.36
C LEU A 15 -8.13 -9.77 8.08
N GLY A 16 -7.10 -10.59 7.85
CA GLY A 16 -6.99 -11.50 6.71
C GLY A 16 -5.81 -11.20 5.77
N GLY A 17 -5.81 -11.85 4.61
CA GLY A 17 -4.76 -11.71 3.59
C GLY A 17 -5.11 -10.70 2.50
N LYS A 18 -4.11 -9.99 1.94
CA LYS A 18 -4.25 -9.13 0.76
C LYS A 18 -3.08 -9.29 -0.21
N GLU A 19 -3.36 -9.11 -1.49
CA GLU A 19 -2.38 -9.04 -2.58
C GLU A 19 -1.80 -7.62 -2.67
N LEU A 20 -0.48 -7.52 -2.68
CA LEU A 20 0.28 -6.29 -2.86
C LEU A 20 1.19 -6.43 -4.08
N PRO A 21 1.46 -5.35 -4.84
CA PRO A 21 2.49 -5.39 -5.89
C PRO A 21 3.85 -5.76 -5.32
N ILE A 22 4.64 -6.56 -6.04
CA ILE A 22 5.94 -7.02 -5.54
C ILE A 22 6.96 -5.88 -5.43
N GLU A 23 6.80 -4.83 -6.24
CA GLU A 23 7.62 -3.62 -6.26
C GLU A 23 7.26 -2.61 -5.15
N ALA A 24 6.13 -2.81 -4.46
CA ALA A 24 5.71 -1.92 -3.39
C ALA A 24 6.51 -2.19 -2.10
N TYR A 25 7.23 -1.18 -1.61
CA TYR A 25 7.96 -1.24 -0.34
C TYR A 25 7.05 -1.20 0.90
N TYR A 26 5.80 -0.76 0.75
CA TYR A 26 4.83 -0.72 1.85
C TYR A 26 4.13 -2.07 2.06
N GLY A 27 3.61 -2.29 3.27
CA GLY A 27 2.89 -3.52 3.65
C GLY A 27 1.36 -3.38 3.68
N ILE A 28 0.68 -4.44 4.12
CA ILE A 28 -0.78 -4.57 4.15
C ILE A 28 -1.46 -3.46 4.94
N GLN A 29 -0.84 -2.97 6.02
CA GLN A 29 -1.42 -1.88 6.82
C GLN A 29 -1.50 -0.57 6.06
N THR A 30 -0.48 -0.23 5.26
CA THR A 30 -0.50 0.95 4.42
C THR A 30 -1.56 0.83 3.32
N LEU A 31 -1.68 -0.35 2.70
CA LEU A 31 -2.75 -0.60 1.72
C LEU A 31 -4.14 -0.40 2.34
N ARG A 32 -4.38 -0.96 3.53
CA ARG A 32 -5.65 -0.76 4.25
C ARG A 32 -5.90 0.70 4.60
N ALA A 33 -4.88 1.45 5.00
CA ALA A 33 -5.03 2.88 5.28
C ALA A 33 -5.48 3.65 4.03
N VAL A 34 -4.92 3.32 2.86
CA VAL A 34 -5.34 3.92 1.57
C VAL A 34 -6.80 3.59 1.24
N GLU A 35 -7.23 2.35 1.45
CA GLU A 35 -8.60 1.93 1.17
C GLU A 35 -9.63 2.46 2.18
N ASN A 36 -9.25 2.58 3.46
CA ASN A 36 -10.14 3.00 4.54
C ASN A 36 -10.31 4.53 4.64
N PHE A 37 -9.30 5.30 4.22
CA PHE A 37 -9.29 6.76 4.37
C PHE A 37 -9.16 7.56 3.05
N PRO A 38 -9.97 7.28 2.01
CA PRO A 38 -9.96 8.06 0.76
C PRO A 38 -10.75 9.37 0.91
N ILE A 39 -10.36 10.25 1.85
CA ILE A 39 -11.15 11.43 2.22
C ILE A 39 -10.85 12.62 1.28
N THR A 40 -9.60 13.07 1.21
CA THR A 40 -9.23 14.33 0.52
C THR A 40 -8.26 14.14 -0.64
N GLY A 41 -7.58 12.99 -0.73
CA GLY A 41 -6.52 12.75 -1.71
C GLY A 41 -5.20 13.51 -1.46
N TYR A 42 -5.13 14.36 -0.41
CA TYR A 42 -3.88 15.01 -0.03
C TYR A 42 -2.86 13.99 0.47
N LYS A 43 -1.62 14.14 0.02
CA LYS A 43 -0.49 13.33 0.46
C LYS A 43 0.19 13.97 1.67
N ILE A 44 0.87 13.16 2.46
CA ILE A 44 1.72 13.63 3.55
C ILE A 44 2.82 14.52 2.96
N HIS A 45 3.10 15.65 3.61
CA HIS A 45 4.17 16.56 3.20
C HIS A 45 5.53 15.87 3.31
N GLU A 46 6.40 16.04 2.32
CA GLU A 46 7.68 15.32 2.23
C GLU A 46 8.58 15.56 3.45
N SER A 47 8.55 16.77 4.03
CA SER A 47 9.31 17.08 5.24
C SER A 47 8.95 16.18 6.43
N LEU A 48 7.69 15.78 6.56
CA LEU A 48 7.26 14.87 7.62
C LEU A 48 7.77 13.46 7.37
N ILE A 49 7.77 13.00 6.10
CA ILE A 49 8.32 11.71 5.71
C ILE A 49 9.81 11.64 6.05
N ARG A 50 10.57 12.69 5.68
CA ARG A 50 12.01 12.78 5.97
C ARG A 50 12.31 12.85 7.47
N ALA A 51 11.43 13.45 8.27
CA ALA A 51 11.60 13.54 9.72
C ALA A 51 11.29 12.21 10.44
N PHE A 52 10.50 11.33 9.83
CA PHE A 52 10.15 10.00 10.36
C PHE A 52 11.15 8.90 9.99
N ALA A 53 11.96 9.12 8.96
CA ALA A 53 13.01 8.20 8.48
C ALA A 53 14.26 8.26 9.36
#